data_AF-A0A7X7AYS3-F1
#
_entry.id   AF-A0A7X7AYS3-F1
#
_cell.length_a   1.000
_cell.length_b   1.000
_cell.length_c   1.000
_cell.angle_alpha   90.00
_cell.angle_beta   90.00
_cell.angle_gamma   90.00
#
_symmetry.space_group_name_H-M   'P 1'
#
loop_
_entity.id
_entity.type
_entity.pdbx_description
1 polymer ?
#
loop_
_entity_poly.entity_id
_entity_poly.type
_entity_poly.pdbx_seq_one_letter_code
_entity_poly.pdbx_strand_id
1 'polypeptide(L)'
;MANGANFDKIRIGIASPEEIRSWSSGEVKKPETINYRTFKPERDGLFCERIFGPVKDWECHCGRYKKIKFKGIICDRCGVEVTRAKVRRERMGHIELAAPVSHTWYLKGVPSPMSLILDVAPRPLEKVLYFVSYIVTHMDKAFLNDHWDAIKEAVADQIREEEVARDAHIRALKEQLEQELQESEDLTEEERAEKRALELDRERLEQRNAEDKAKELQDGLQLLQEKEEKQLITEAEFRVIRRVLEVASERTGINFEAAFRAGMGASAVKELLAKINLEELSRQLRKEVDSSQGAKKLRAIKRMEVVRSFLRSRSRPEWMILDVVPVIPPELRPIVQLDGGRFATSDLNDLYRRIINRNNRLKKITQIRAPESIINHEKRLLQEAVDALIDNGRRPRPVTGSNNRPLKSLSDMLKGKEGRFRKNLLGKRVDYSGRSVIVVGPELKLHQCGLPKEMALELFKPFVMKMLVEQGYTSNIKTAKRMIDRMREEVWDALEEVIREHPGLLNRAPTLHRLGIQAFEPVLV
;
A
#
# COMPACT_ATOMS: atom_id res chain seq x y z
N MET A 1 28.04 13.45 17.09
CA MET A 1 27.74 14.43 16.03
C MET A 1 27.71 13.65 14.73
N ALA A 2 26.61 13.69 13.98
CA ALA A 2 26.47 12.88 12.77
C ALA A 2 27.32 13.48 11.64
N ASN A 3 28.00 12.62 10.89
CA ASN A 3 28.90 12.94 9.78
C ASN A 3 28.44 14.15 8.97
N GLY A 4 29.24 15.23 8.98
CA GLY A 4 29.16 16.33 8.02
C GLY A 4 29.59 15.89 6.62
N ALA A 5 29.02 14.78 6.13
CA ALA A 5 29.17 14.37 4.76
C ALA A 5 28.37 15.38 3.92
N ASN A 6 29.07 16.24 3.20
CA ASN A 6 28.47 17.09 2.18
C ASN A 6 27.89 16.17 1.10
N PHE A 7 26.60 15.88 1.19
CA PHE A 7 25.88 15.15 0.16
C PHE A 7 25.64 16.08 -1.04
N ASP A 8 26.18 15.75 -2.21
CA ASP A 8 25.97 16.51 -3.45
C ASP A 8 24.57 16.23 -4.07
N LYS A 9 24.09 14.98 -3.96
CA LYS A 9 22.86 14.53 -4.63
C LYS A 9 22.02 13.64 -3.73
N ILE A 10 20.70 13.75 -3.88
CA ILE A 10 19.71 12.84 -3.31
C ILE A 10 19.04 12.09 -4.47
N ARG A 11 19.07 10.75 -4.42
CA ARG A 11 18.43 9.89 -5.42
C ARG A 11 17.21 9.22 -4.83
N ILE A 12 16.12 9.16 -5.61
CA ILE A 12 14.91 8.39 -5.29
C ILE A 12 14.71 7.32 -6.38
N GLY A 13 14.23 6.14 -5.99
CA GLY A 13 13.99 5.01 -6.86
C GLY A 13 12.88 4.11 -6.33
N ILE A 14 12.50 3.11 -7.12
CA ILE A 14 11.52 2.10 -6.71
C ILE A 14 12.25 1.09 -5.82
N ALA A 15 11.69 0.79 -4.66
CA ALA A 15 12.25 -0.20 -3.75
C ALA A 15 11.86 -1.62 -4.17
N SER A 16 12.85 -2.49 -4.37
CA SER A 16 12.59 -3.90 -4.58
C SER A 16 12.13 -4.59 -3.28
N PRO A 17 11.43 -5.75 -3.35
CA PRO A 17 11.07 -6.52 -2.16
C PRO A 17 12.30 -6.91 -1.32
N GLU A 18 13.44 -7.19 -1.96
CA GLU A 18 14.70 -7.53 -1.29
C GLU A 18 15.29 -6.33 -0.54
N GLU A 19 15.28 -5.14 -1.14
CA GLU A 19 15.70 -3.90 -0.48
C GLU A 19 14.82 -3.61 0.75
N ILE A 20 13.50 -3.77 0.64
CA ILE A 20 12.58 -3.58 1.77
C ILE A 20 12.91 -4.54 2.92
N ARG A 21 13.22 -5.81 2.61
CA ARG A 21 13.66 -6.78 3.64
C ARG A 21 15.00 -6.38 4.24
N SER A 22 15.94 -5.86 3.45
CA SER A 22 17.26 -5.41 3.93
C SER A 22 17.18 -4.26 4.93
N TRP A 23 16.18 -3.37 4.79
CA TRP A 23 15.97 -2.27 5.74
C TRP A 23 15.29 -2.71 7.02
N SER A 24 14.65 -3.88 7.00
CA SER A 24 13.81 -4.32 8.09
C SER A 24 14.59 -4.98 9.20
N SER A 25 14.26 -4.62 10.44
CA SER A 25 14.75 -5.28 11.64
C SER A 25 13.87 -6.46 12.09
N GLY A 26 12.80 -6.78 11.35
CA GLY A 26 11.93 -7.93 11.61
C GLY A 26 10.51 -7.82 11.04
N GLU A 27 9.86 -8.97 10.88
CA GLU A 27 8.48 -9.09 10.40
C GLU A 27 7.47 -8.78 11.52
N VAL A 28 6.49 -7.92 11.24
CA VAL A 28 5.34 -7.67 12.12
C VAL A 28 4.22 -8.66 11.78
N LYS A 29 4.05 -9.67 12.63
CA LYS A 29 3.08 -10.74 12.43
C LYS A 29 1.73 -10.45 13.08
N LYS A 30 1.74 -9.66 14.15
CA LYS A 30 0.60 -9.50 15.05
C LYS A 30 -0.03 -8.10 14.92
N PRO A 31 -1.37 -8.00 14.86
CA PRO A 31 -2.09 -6.72 14.76
C PRO A 31 -2.07 -5.91 16.06
N GLU A 32 -1.70 -6.53 17.18
CA GLU A 32 -1.71 -5.92 18.50
C GLU A 32 -0.66 -4.80 18.64
N THR A 33 -0.96 -3.83 19.50
CA THR A 33 -0.11 -2.66 19.76
C THR A 33 0.60 -2.77 21.10
N ILE A 34 -0.11 -2.42 22.18
CA ILE A 34 0.37 -2.48 23.56
C ILE A 34 -0.65 -3.22 24.41
N ASN A 35 -0.17 -3.85 25.48
CA ASN A 35 -1.03 -4.46 26.47
C ASN A 35 -1.71 -3.39 27.32
N TYR A 36 -3.04 -3.47 27.47
CA TYR A 36 -3.80 -2.46 28.22
C TYR A 36 -3.56 -2.47 29.74
N ARG A 37 -3.07 -3.58 30.31
CA ARG A 37 -2.77 -3.69 31.75
C ARG A 37 -1.35 -3.28 32.07
N THR A 38 -0.38 -3.78 31.29
CA THR A 38 1.05 -3.57 31.58
C THR A 38 1.64 -2.37 30.88
N PHE A 39 0.91 -1.79 29.90
CA PHE A 39 1.36 -0.74 29.00
C PHE A 39 2.63 -1.07 28.22
N LYS A 40 3.04 -2.35 28.21
CA LYS A 40 4.19 -2.83 27.45
C LYS A 40 3.77 -3.20 26.03
N PRO A 41 4.64 -2.97 25.03
CA PRO A 41 4.41 -3.44 23.67
C PRO A 41 4.27 -4.96 23.60
N GLU A 42 3.30 -5.42 22.81
CA GLU A 42 3.12 -6.85 22.57
C GLU A 42 4.24 -7.40 21.65
N ARG A 43 4.62 -8.67 21.87
CA ARG A 43 5.64 -9.34 21.04
C ARG A 43 5.11 -9.56 19.62
N ASP A 44 5.96 -9.33 18.63
CA ASP A 44 5.67 -9.40 17.19
C ASP A 44 4.56 -8.45 16.69
N GLY A 45 4.09 -7.56 17.56
CA GLY A 45 3.10 -6.54 17.25
C GLY A 45 3.71 -5.26 16.65
N LEU A 46 2.84 -4.28 16.39
CA LEU A 46 3.20 -3.01 15.74
C LEU A 46 4.20 -2.16 16.52
N PHE A 47 4.38 -2.39 17.82
CA PHE A 47 5.31 -1.64 18.68
C PHE A 47 6.42 -2.52 19.26
N CYS A 48 6.56 -3.76 18.78
CA CYS A 48 7.45 -4.78 19.32
C CYS A 48 8.89 -4.27 19.52
N GLU A 49 9.40 -4.41 20.74
CA GLU A 49 10.76 -3.97 21.10
C GLU A 49 11.86 -4.79 20.42
N ARG A 50 11.58 -6.06 20.09
CA ARG A 50 12.53 -6.95 19.39
C ARG A 50 12.85 -6.44 17.99
N ILE A 51 11.83 -5.89 17.30
CA ILE A 51 11.93 -5.38 15.93
C ILE A 51 12.45 -3.94 15.96
N PHE A 52 11.75 -3.05 16.67
CA PHE A 52 11.99 -1.62 16.57
C PHE A 52 13.03 -1.09 17.57
N GLY A 53 13.42 -1.87 18.57
CA GLY A 53 14.32 -1.48 19.66
C GLY A 53 13.61 -1.14 20.97
N PRO A 54 14.37 -0.87 22.05
CA PRO A 54 13.85 -0.76 23.40
C PRO A 54 13.06 0.54 23.65
N VAL A 55 11.99 0.49 24.46
CA VAL A 55 11.18 1.68 24.81
C VAL A 55 11.96 2.64 25.71
N LYS A 56 12.77 2.10 26.63
CA LYS A 56 13.60 2.87 27.56
C LYS A 56 15.07 2.69 27.19
N ASP A 57 15.86 3.74 27.42
CA ASP A 57 17.29 3.69 27.15
C ASP A 57 17.98 2.59 27.97
N TRP A 58 18.72 1.72 27.27
CA TRP A 58 19.53 0.66 27.87
C TRP A 58 18.74 -0.35 28.73
N GLU A 59 17.46 -0.58 28.42
CA GLU A 59 16.62 -1.56 29.10
C GLU A 59 15.95 -2.50 28.09
N CYS A 60 16.10 -3.80 28.28
CA CYS A 60 15.36 -4.79 27.50
C CYS A 60 13.93 -5.01 28.03
N HIS A 61 13.02 -5.49 27.19
CA HIS A 61 11.61 -5.72 27.51
C HIS A 61 11.34 -6.51 28.80
N CYS A 62 12.13 -7.57 29.05
CA CYS A 62 11.98 -8.45 30.22
C CYS A 62 12.66 -7.89 31.49
N GLY A 63 13.48 -6.84 31.38
CA GLY A 63 14.21 -6.25 32.50
C GLY A 63 15.44 -7.04 32.97
N ARG A 64 15.85 -8.13 32.29
CA ARG A 64 17.07 -8.90 32.64
C ARG A 64 18.34 -8.06 32.49
N TYR A 65 18.48 -7.38 31.35
CA TYR A 65 19.57 -6.46 31.08
C TYR A 65 19.08 -5.02 31.22
N LYS A 66 19.73 -4.28 32.12
CA LYS A 66 19.50 -2.86 32.42
C LYS A 66 20.83 -2.13 32.58
N LYS A 67 20.85 -0.85 32.22
CA LYS A 67 22.00 0.08 32.27
C LYS A 67 22.96 -0.08 31.09
N ILE A 68 23.79 0.94 30.89
CA ILE A 68 24.71 1.11 29.77
C ILE A 68 25.78 0.01 29.64
N LYS A 69 26.09 -0.72 30.72
CA LYS A 69 27.10 -1.78 30.72
C LYS A 69 26.81 -2.93 29.76
N PHE A 70 25.53 -3.15 29.42
CA PHE A 70 25.10 -4.22 28.51
C PHE A 70 24.85 -3.71 27.08
N LYS A 71 25.42 -2.57 26.71
CA LYS A 71 25.27 -1.97 25.38
C LYS A 71 25.57 -2.98 24.28
N GLY A 72 24.64 -3.13 23.34
CA GLY A 72 24.79 -3.99 22.15
C GLY A 72 24.49 -5.47 22.39
N ILE A 73 24.23 -5.90 23.63
CA ILE A 73 23.84 -7.28 23.91
C ILE A 73 22.37 -7.49 23.51
N ILE A 74 22.12 -8.57 22.76
CA ILE A 74 20.78 -9.04 22.44
C ILE A 74 20.34 -9.99 23.57
N CYS A 75 19.20 -9.72 24.18
CA CYS A 75 18.75 -10.52 25.32
C CYS A 75 18.26 -11.92 24.91
N ASP A 76 18.81 -12.99 25.47
CA ASP A 76 18.39 -14.38 25.16
C ASP A 76 16.91 -14.67 25.45
N ARG A 77 16.29 -13.96 26.42
CA ARG A 77 14.90 -14.23 26.86
C ARG A 77 13.84 -13.48 26.06
N CYS A 78 14.16 -12.28 25.57
CA CYS A 78 13.20 -11.44 24.85
C CYS A 78 13.65 -11.00 23.45
N GLY A 79 14.89 -11.28 23.06
CA GLY A 79 15.48 -10.92 21.78
C GLY A 79 15.69 -9.42 21.57
N VAL A 80 15.52 -8.60 22.61
CA VAL A 80 15.65 -7.13 22.50
C VAL A 80 17.10 -6.75 22.67
N GLU A 81 17.59 -5.95 21.74
CA GLU A 81 18.92 -5.34 21.80
C GLU A 81 18.93 -4.16 22.78
N VAL A 82 19.92 -4.15 23.67
CA VAL A 82 20.09 -3.09 24.66
C VAL A 82 20.82 -1.90 24.03
N THR A 83 20.04 -0.93 23.58
CA THR A 83 20.52 0.31 22.94
C THR A 83 19.69 1.52 23.40
N ARG A 84 19.91 2.70 22.81
CA ARG A 84 19.09 3.89 23.08
C ARG A 84 17.73 3.76 22.42
N ALA A 85 16.67 4.26 23.05
CA ALA A 85 15.31 4.27 22.51
C ALA A 85 15.19 5.07 21.20
N LYS A 86 16.15 5.97 20.93
CA LYS A 86 16.25 6.72 19.67
C LYS A 86 16.18 5.84 18.41
N VAL A 87 16.67 4.59 18.47
CA VAL A 87 16.61 3.67 17.32
C VAL A 87 15.18 3.38 16.87
N ARG A 88 14.17 3.53 17.74
CA ARG A 88 12.74 3.36 17.42
C ARG A 88 12.20 4.41 16.46
N ARG A 89 12.98 5.44 16.14
CA ARG A 89 12.69 6.44 15.11
C ARG A 89 13.30 6.10 13.75
N GLU A 90 14.25 5.17 13.71
CA GLU A 90 15.06 4.86 12.52
C GLU A 90 14.83 3.43 12.01
N ARG A 91 14.62 2.45 12.91
CA ARG A 91 14.42 1.03 12.53
C ARG A 91 13.06 0.80 11.89
N MET A 92 13.07 0.25 10.68
CA MET A 92 11.85 -0.14 9.96
C MET A 92 11.48 -1.61 10.23
N GLY A 93 10.18 -1.89 10.17
CA GLY A 93 9.64 -3.25 10.14
C GLY A 93 9.19 -3.60 8.74
N HIS A 94 8.73 -4.83 8.52
CA HIS A 94 8.03 -5.20 7.30
C HIS A 94 6.87 -6.16 7.59
N ILE A 95 5.96 -6.28 6.64
CA ILE A 95 4.89 -7.29 6.63
C ILE A 95 5.07 -8.11 5.35
N GLU A 96 5.24 -9.43 5.51
CA GLU A 96 5.29 -10.37 4.38
C GLU A 96 3.85 -10.71 3.96
N LEU A 97 3.47 -10.29 2.75
CA LEU A 97 2.12 -10.50 2.24
C LEU A 97 1.94 -11.94 1.76
N ALA A 98 0.78 -12.51 2.02
CA ALA A 98 0.39 -13.85 1.56
C ALA A 98 0.02 -13.88 0.07
N ALA A 99 -0.29 -12.72 -0.50
CA ALA A 99 -0.50 -12.54 -1.93
C ALA A 99 0.11 -11.20 -2.36
N PRO A 100 0.69 -11.12 -3.57
CA PRO A 100 1.23 -9.88 -4.11
C PRO A 100 0.12 -8.83 -4.24
N VAL A 101 0.48 -7.56 -4.08
CA VAL A 101 -0.43 -6.42 -4.10
C VAL A 101 0.15 -5.29 -4.95
N SER A 102 -0.64 -4.69 -5.82
CA SER A 102 -0.20 -3.55 -6.64
C SER A 102 -0.04 -2.28 -5.81
N HIS A 103 1.00 -1.50 -6.08
CA HIS A 103 1.17 -0.21 -5.45
C HIS A 103 0.30 0.86 -6.15
N THR A 104 -0.68 1.42 -5.43
CA THR A 104 -1.75 2.29 -5.95
C THR A 104 -1.26 3.49 -6.79
N TRP A 105 -0.11 4.10 -6.48
CA TRP A 105 0.43 5.21 -7.28
C TRP A 105 0.71 4.84 -8.75
N TYR A 106 1.19 3.63 -9.02
CA TYR A 106 1.49 3.18 -10.39
C TYR A 106 0.27 2.65 -11.13
N LEU A 107 -0.79 2.29 -10.39
CA LEU A 107 -2.07 1.90 -10.97
C LEU A 107 -2.94 3.13 -11.27
N LYS A 108 -3.27 3.90 -10.22
CA LYS A 108 -4.24 5.00 -10.28
C LYS A 108 -3.65 6.32 -10.75
N GLY A 109 -2.32 6.43 -10.83
CA GLY A 109 -1.61 7.57 -11.42
C GLY A 109 -2.17 7.97 -12.78
N VAL A 110 -2.22 9.26 -13.08
CA VAL A 110 -2.68 9.76 -14.39
C VAL A 110 -1.51 10.49 -15.04
N PRO A 111 -0.94 9.97 -16.15
CA PRO A 111 -1.20 8.67 -16.76
C PRO A 111 -0.68 7.50 -15.87
N SER A 112 -1.22 6.30 -16.06
CA SER A 112 -0.86 5.12 -15.26
C SER A 112 0.39 4.45 -15.83
N PRO A 113 1.54 4.41 -15.10
CA PRO A 113 2.76 3.78 -15.60
C PRO A 113 2.58 2.29 -15.93
N MET A 114 1.81 1.57 -15.11
CA MET A 114 1.55 0.15 -15.30
C MET A 114 0.73 -0.12 -16.57
N SER A 115 -0.29 0.71 -16.82
CA SER A 115 -1.09 0.69 -18.05
C SER A 115 -0.24 0.98 -19.29
N LEU A 116 0.64 1.97 -19.26
CA LEU A 116 1.50 2.33 -20.39
C LEU A 116 2.51 1.24 -20.74
N ILE A 117 3.09 0.58 -19.74
CA ILE A 117 4.04 -0.53 -19.96
C ILE A 117 3.35 -1.75 -20.54
N LEU A 118 2.20 -2.15 -19.97
CA LEU A 118 1.47 -3.34 -20.42
C LEU A 118 0.66 -3.13 -21.70
N ASP A 119 0.47 -1.87 -22.12
CA ASP A 119 -0.43 -1.44 -23.20
C ASP A 119 -1.92 -1.72 -22.97
N VAL A 120 -2.29 -2.01 -21.73
CA VAL A 120 -3.68 -2.27 -21.32
C VAL A 120 -4.29 -0.99 -20.77
N ALA A 121 -5.53 -0.66 -21.14
CA ALA A 121 -6.18 0.54 -20.62
C ALA A 121 -6.36 0.50 -19.08
N PRO A 122 -6.39 1.65 -18.37
CA PRO A 122 -6.41 1.66 -16.91
C PRO A 122 -7.63 0.99 -16.27
N ARG A 123 -8.83 1.18 -16.84
CA ARG A 123 -10.08 0.61 -16.33
C ARG A 123 -10.09 -0.94 -16.37
N PRO A 124 -9.76 -1.58 -17.51
CA PRO A 124 -9.53 -3.03 -17.54
C PRO A 124 -8.51 -3.51 -16.52
N LEU A 125 -7.34 -2.86 -16.44
CA LEU A 125 -6.30 -3.26 -15.50
C LEU A 125 -6.77 -3.18 -14.03
N GLU A 126 -7.58 -2.17 -13.71
CA GLU A 126 -8.22 -2.05 -12.40
C GLU A 126 -9.15 -3.24 -12.10
N LYS A 127 -9.98 -3.67 -13.07
CA LYS A 127 -10.85 -4.86 -12.91
C LYS A 127 -10.06 -6.13 -12.60
N VAL A 128 -8.91 -6.32 -13.26
CA VAL A 128 -8.04 -7.48 -13.03
C VAL A 128 -7.45 -7.44 -11.62
N LEU A 129 -6.88 -6.29 -11.22
CA LEU A 129 -6.23 -6.13 -9.91
C LEU A 129 -7.19 -6.26 -8.72
N TYR A 130 -8.46 -5.88 -8.89
CA TYR A 130 -9.51 -6.04 -7.89
C TYR A 130 -10.34 -7.32 -8.06
N PHE A 131 -9.82 -8.35 -8.75
CA PHE A 131 -10.42 -9.69 -8.86
C PHE A 131 -11.83 -9.72 -9.45
N VAL A 132 -12.11 -8.86 -10.44
CA VAL A 132 -13.39 -8.83 -11.17
C VAL A 132 -13.28 -9.55 -12.53
N SER A 133 -12.11 -9.54 -13.15
CA SER A 133 -11.89 -10.18 -14.46
C SER A 133 -10.53 -10.86 -14.53
N TYR A 134 -10.42 -11.89 -15.34
CA TYR A 134 -9.16 -12.57 -15.66
C TYR A 134 -8.40 -11.79 -16.74
N ILE A 135 -7.08 -11.95 -16.76
CA ILE A 135 -6.21 -11.52 -17.86
C ILE A 135 -5.43 -12.71 -18.38
N VAL A 136 -5.33 -12.86 -19.70
CA VAL A 136 -4.48 -13.88 -20.32
C VAL A 136 -3.01 -13.54 -20.06
N THR A 137 -2.32 -14.38 -19.30
CA THR A 137 -0.89 -14.20 -18.95
C THR A 137 0.04 -14.90 -19.93
N HIS A 138 -0.44 -15.97 -20.57
CA HIS A 138 0.31 -16.71 -21.57
C HIS A 138 -0.63 -17.39 -22.55
N MET A 139 -0.31 -17.30 -23.84
CA MET A 139 -0.99 -18.06 -24.88
C MET A 139 0.00 -18.46 -25.98
N ASP A 140 0.27 -19.76 -26.10
CA ASP A 140 1.09 -20.28 -27.18
C ASP A 140 0.24 -20.48 -28.44
N LYS A 141 0.13 -19.42 -29.24
CA LYS A 141 -0.63 -19.45 -30.50
C LYS A 141 -0.06 -20.44 -31.52
N ALA A 142 1.26 -20.66 -31.54
CA ALA A 142 1.85 -21.58 -32.50
C ALA A 142 1.41 -23.01 -32.18
N PHE A 143 1.57 -23.41 -30.93
CA PHE A 143 1.13 -24.72 -30.47
C PHE A 143 -0.38 -24.95 -30.63
N LEU A 144 -1.20 -23.95 -30.31
CA LEU A 144 -2.66 -24.04 -30.46
C LEU A 144 -3.09 -24.13 -31.93
N ASN A 145 -2.41 -23.42 -32.84
CA ASN A 145 -2.70 -23.49 -34.27
C ASN A 145 -2.29 -24.84 -34.87
N ASP A 146 -1.15 -25.39 -34.47
CA ASP A 146 -0.65 -26.68 -34.98
C ASP A 146 -1.59 -27.85 -34.60
N HIS A 147 -2.29 -27.74 -33.47
CA HIS A 147 -3.22 -28.75 -32.98
C HIS A 147 -4.69 -28.33 -33.10
N TRP A 148 -4.98 -27.27 -33.86
CA TRP A 148 -6.31 -26.66 -33.90
C TRP A 148 -7.38 -27.62 -34.43
N ASP A 149 -7.04 -28.40 -35.45
CA ASP A 149 -7.96 -29.38 -36.04
C ASP A 149 -8.27 -30.51 -35.05
N ALA A 150 -7.27 -30.96 -34.28
CA ALA A 150 -7.47 -31.95 -33.23
C ALA A 150 -8.38 -31.43 -32.09
N ILE A 151 -8.22 -30.16 -31.70
CA ILE A 151 -9.08 -29.52 -30.70
C ILE A 151 -10.53 -29.43 -31.21
N LYS A 152 -10.72 -29.02 -32.47
CA LYS A 152 -12.05 -28.96 -33.11
C LYS A 152 -12.72 -30.32 -33.18
N GLU A 153 -11.99 -31.35 -33.60
CA GLU A 153 -12.51 -32.71 -33.71
C GLU A 153 -12.90 -33.25 -32.33
N ALA A 154 -12.03 -33.09 -31.33
CA ALA A 154 -12.30 -33.49 -29.95
C ALA A 154 -13.57 -32.84 -29.38
N VAL A 155 -13.76 -31.54 -29.62
CA VAL A 155 -14.99 -30.83 -29.22
C VAL A 155 -16.19 -31.33 -30.01
N ALA A 156 -16.05 -31.57 -31.31
CA ALA A 156 -17.13 -32.04 -32.16
C ALA A 156 -17.63 -33.43 -31.74
N ASP A 157 -16.74 -34.39 -31.39
CA ASP A 157 -17.24 -35.66 -30.85
C ASP A 157 -17.76 -35.56 -29.42
N GLN A 158 -17.28 -34.64 -28.58
CA GLN A 158 -17.92 -34.37 -27.28
C GLN A 158 -19.37 -33.88 -27.45
N ILE A 159 -19.61 -33.01 -28.44
CA ILE A 159 -20.96 -32.55 -28.77
C ILE A 159 -21.82 -33.72 -29.26
N ARG A 160 -21.30 -34.56 -30.16
CA ARG A 160 -22.01 -35.76 -30.64
C ARG A 160 -22.37 -36.71 -29.50
N GLU A 161 -21.46 -36.94 -28.56
CA GLU A 161 -21.72 -37.80 -27.40
C GLU A 161 -22.83 -37.25 -26.49
N GLU A 162 -22.84 -35.94 -26.24
CA GLU A 162 -23.91 -35.29 -25.47
C GLU A 162 -25.25 -35.37 -26.21
N GLU A 163 -25.28 -35.23 -27.54
CA GLU A 163 -26.49 -35.40 -28.37
C GLU A 163 -27.01 -36.84 -28.32
N VAL A 164 -26.14 -37.83 -28.47
CA VAL A 164 -26.51 -39.26 -28.38
C VAL A 164 -27.01 -39.59 -26.96
N ALA A 165 -26.36 -39.08 -25.92
CA ALA A 165 -26.78 -39.26 -24.54
C ALA A 165 -28.16 -38.61 -24.27
N ARG A 166 -28.39 -37.40 -24.79
CA ARG A 166 -29.69 -36.72 -24.76
C ARG A 166 -30.77 -37.60 -25.41
N ASP A 167 -30.53 -38.08 -26.62
CA ASP A 167 -31.51 -38.88 -27.37
C ASP A 167 -31.79 -40.24 -26.71
N ALA A 168 -30.80 -40.83 -26.03
CA ALA A 168 -30.99 -42.00 -25.19
C ALA A 168 -31.84 -41.68 -23.95
N HIS A 169 -31.59 -40.56 -23.28
CA HIS A 169 -32.33 -40.14 -22.09
C HIS A 169 -33.80 -39.82 -22.41
N ILE A 170 -34.06 -39.08 -23.50
CA ILE A 170 -35.42 -38.77 -23.96
C ILE A 170 -36.17 -40.06 -24.29
N ARG A 171 -35.52 -41.05 -24.92
CA ARG A 171 -36.14 -42.35 -25.18
C ARG A 171 -36.50 -43.09 -23.89
N ALA A 172 -35.60 -43.11 -22.91
CA ALA A 172 -35.85 -43.74 -21.63
C ALA A 172 -37.03 -43.10 -20.87
N LEU A 173 -37.13 -41.76 -20.88
CA LEU A 173 -38.27 -41.05 -20.28
C LEU A 173 -39.60 -41.42 -20.95
N LYS A 174 -39.60 -41.53 -22.28
CA LYS A 174 -40.79 -41.95 -23.03
C LYS A 174 -41.21 -43.37 -22.68
N GLU A 175 -40.26 -44.30 -22.61
CA GLU A 175 -40.53 -45.69 -22.24
C GLU A 175 -41.05 -45.80 -20.80
N GLN A 176 -40.47 -45.05 -19.85
CA GLN A 176 -40.96 -44.99 -18.46
C GLN A 176 -42.38 -44.44 -18.37
N LEU A 177 -42.68 -43.36 -19.10
CA LEU A 177 -44.02 -42.78 -19.14
C LEU A 177 -45.04 -43.78 -19.72
N GLU A 178 -44.68 -44.49 -20.79
CA GLU A 178 -45.53 -45.52 -21.38
C GLU A 178 -45.81 -46.67 -20.40
N GLN A 179 -44.79 -47.11 -19.65
CA GLN A 179 -44.95 -48.12 -18.59
C GLN A 179 -45.86 -47.63 -17.47
N GLU A 180 -45.65 -46.42 -16.95
CA GLU A 180 -46.47 -45.86 -15.87
C GLU A 180 -47.93 -45.65 -16.28
N LEU A 181 -48.17 -45.26 -17.54
CA LEU A 181 -49.52 -45.13 -18.11
C LEU A 181 -50.20 -46.49 -18.29
N GLN A 182 -49.46 -47.56 -18.55
CA GLN A 182 -49.98 -48.92 -18.66
C GLN A 182 -50.27 -49.55 -17.29
N GLU A 183 -49.42 -49.32 -16.28
CA GLU A 183 -49.60 -49.87 -14.94
C GLU A 183 -50.72 -49.17 -14.14
N SER A 184 -51.05 -47.93 -14.49
CA SER A 184 -52.09 -47.14 -13.81
C SER A 184 -53.42 -47.18 -14.56
N GLU A 185 -54.11 -48.34 -14.53
CA GLU A 185 -55.39 -48.53 -15.26
C GLU A 185 -56.52 -47.57 -14.80
N ASP A 186 -56.51 -47.11 -13.54
CA ASP A 186 -57.58 -46.31 -12.90
C ASP A 186 -57.44 -44.78 -13.04
N LEU A 187 -56.44 -44.26 -13.77
CA LEU A 187 -56.26 -42.80 -13.92
C LEU A 187 -57.32 -42.16 -14.82
N THR A 188 -57.84 -41.01 -14.41
CA THR A 188 -58.72 -40.17 -15.25
C THR A 188 -57.98 -39.59 -16.46
N GLU A 189 -58.71 -39.23 -17.52
CA GLU A 189 -58.10 -38.61 -18.72
C GLU A 189 -57.33 -37.31 -18.40
N GLU A 190 -57.79 -36.55 -17.40
CA GLU A 190 -57.12 -35.34 -16.93
C GLU A 190 -55.78 -35.66 -16.26
N GLU A 191 -55.71 -36.66 -15.37
CA GLU A 191 -54.45 -37.08 -14.72
C GLU A 191 -53.44 -37.66 -15.72
N ARG A 192 -53.93 -38.38 -16.75
CA ARG A 192 -53.09 -38.87 -17.86
C ARG A 192 -52.52 -37.72 -18.70
N ALA A 193 -53.33 -36.69 -18.95
CA ALA A 193 -52.89 -35.49 -19.67
C ALA A 193 -51.86 -34.69 -18.85
N GLU A 194 -52.06 -34.57 -17.53
CA GLU A 194 -51.15 -33.89 -16.63
C GLU A 194 -49.79 -34.58 -16.54
N LYS A 195 -49.74 -35.91 -16.42
CA LYS A 195 -48.49 -36.69 -16.46
C LYS A 195 -47.75 -36.52 -17.78
N ARG A 196 -48.45 -36.57 -18.92
CA ARG A 196 -47.85 -36.34 -20.25
C ARG A 196 -47.30 -34.92 -20.40
N ALA A 197 -47.98 -33.92 -19.85
CA ALA A 197 -47.51 -32.54 -19.85
C ALA A 197 -46.24 -32.37 -19.00
N LEU A 198 -46.19 -32.99 -17.82
CA LEU A 198 -45.02 -32.98 -16.94
C LEU A 198 -43.80 -33.62 -17.61
N GLU A 199 -43.97 -34.76 -18.29
CA GLU A 199 -42.87 -35.45 -18.97
C GLU A 199 -42.39 -34.67 -20.20
N LEU A 200 -43.32 -34.06 -20.96
CA LEU A 200 -42.97 -33.18 -22.07
C LEU A 200 -42.13 -31.97 -21.59
N ASP A 201 -42.44 -31.43 -20.42
CA ASP A 201 -41.64 -30.37 -19.81
C ASP A 201 -40.25 -30.85 -19.37
N ARG A 202 -40.12 -32.11 -18.89
CA ARG A 202 -38.81 -32.74 -18.63
C ARG A 202 -38.00 -32.95 -19.90
N GLU A 203 -38.62 -33.44 -20.98
CA GLU A 203 -37.97 -33.59 -22.29
C GLU A 203 -37.43 -32.25 -22.80
N ARG A 204 -38.24 -31.19 -22.70
CA ARG A 204 -37.84 -29.83 -23.10
C ARG A 204 -36.67 -29.31 -22.26
N LEU A 205 -36.64 -29.62 -20.96
CA LEU A 205 -35.54 -29.23 -20.08
C LEU A 205 -34.25 -29.93 -20.47
N GLU A 206 -34.29 -31.24 -20.74
CA GLU A 206 -33.13 -32.02 -21.20
C GLU A 206 -32.62 -31.55 -22.57
N GLN A 207 -33.52 -31.25 -23.50
CA GLN A 207 -33.16 -30.66 -24.79
C GLN A 207 -32.41 -29.35 -24.62
N ARG A 208 -32.96 -28.42 -23.81
CA ARG A 208 -32.31 -27.14 -23.52
C ARG A 208 -30.94 -27.32 -22.87
N ASN A 209 -30.82 -28.20 -21.87
CA ASN A 209 -29.55 -28.45 -21.19
C ASN A 209 -28.47 -28.96 -22.15
N ALA A 210 -28.82 -29.87 -23.06
CA ALA A 210 -27.89 -30.41 -24.05
C ALA A 210 -27.50 -29.35 -25.10
N GLU A 211 -28.47 -28.59 -25.60
CA GLU A 211 -28.22 -27.48 -26.52
C GLU A 211 -27.32 -26.40 -25.89
N ASP A 212 -27.57 -26.04 -24.62
CA ASP A 212 -26.77 -25.07 -23.88
C ASP A 212 -25.33 -25.55 -23.69
N LYS A 213 -25.10 -26.83 -23.38
CA LYS A 213 -23.76 -27.43 -23.30
C LYS A 213 -23.04 -27.44 -24.65
N ALA A 214 -23.73 -27.83 -25.72
CA ALA A 214 -23.15 -27.86 -27.06
C ALA A 214 -22.75 -26.45 -27.52
N LYS A 215 -23.63 -25.49 -27.28
CA LYS A 215 -23.37 -24.07 -27.54
C LYS A 215 -22.20 -23.54 -26.70
N GLU A 216 -22.12 -23.89 -25.42
CA GLU A 216 -21.00 -23.50 -24.55
C GLU A 216 -19.65 -23.94 -25.13
N LEU A 217 -19.55 -25.19 -25.62
CA LEU A 217 -18.32 -25.70 -26.23
C LEU A 217 -17.97 -25.00 -27.55
N GLN A 218 -18.97 -24.70 -28.39
CA GLN A 218 -18.78 -23.95 -29.63
C GLN A 218 -18.33 -22.51 -29.38
N ASP A 219 -18.99 -21.82 -28.45
CA ASP A 219 -18.62 -20.48 -28.00
C ASP A 219 -17.17 -20.48 -27.45
N GLY A 220 -16.77 -21.55 -26.76
CA GLY A 220 -15.41 -21.74 -26.26
C GLY A 220 -14.34 -21.85 -27.33
N LEU A 221 -14.61 -22.60 -28.42
CA LEU A 221 -13.73 -22.65 -29.57
C LEU A 221 -13.56 -21.27 -30.20
N GLN A 222 -14.66 -20.54 -30.40
CA GLN A 222 -14.61 -19.19 -30.95
C GLN A 222 -13.79 -18.26 -30.07
N LEU A 223 -14.02 -18.28 -28.75
CA LEU A 223 -13.27 -17.47 -27.79
C LEU A 223 -11.78 -17.82 -27.78
N LEU A 224 -11.41 -19.09 -27.85
CA LEU A 224 -10.01 -19.52 -27.89
C LEU A 224 -9.30 -19.00 -29.15
N GLN A 225 -10.00 -18.93 -30.28
CA GLN A 225 -9.46 -18.40 -31.54
C GLN A 225 -9.30 -16.88 -31.54
N GLU A 226 -10.25 -16.15 -30.94
CA GLU A 226 -10.27 -14.68 -30.98
C GLU A 226 -9.34 -14.01 -29.96
N LYS A 227 -9.15 -14.63 -28.78
CA LYS A 227 -8.45 -13.98 -27.67
C LYS A 227 -6.93 -13.92 -27.90
N GLU A 228 -6.32 -12.91 -27.30
CA GLU A 228 -4.86 -12.71 -27.35
C GLU A 228 -4.29 -12.48 -25.95
N GLU A 229 -2.96 -12.58 -25.82
CA GLU A 229 -2.27 -12.22 -24.59
C GLU A 229 -2.63 -10.79 -24.14
N LYS A 230 -2.73 -10.59 -22.82
CA LYS A 230 -3.09 -9.31 -22.17
C LYS A 230 -4.53 -8.83 -22.40
N GLN A 231 -5.35 -9.58 -23.14
CA GLN A 231 -6.79 -9.31 -23.20
C GLN A 231 -7.49 -9.79 -21.92
N LEU A 232 -8.59 -9.12 -21.59
CA LEU A 232 -9.42 -9.49 -20.46
C LEU A 232 -10.45 -10.55 -20.86
N ILE A 233 -10.69 -11.45 -19.91
CA ILE A 233 -11.66 -12.53 -20.03
C ILE A 233 -12.51 -12.53 -18.75
N THR A 234 -13.81 -12.70 -18.90
CA THR A 234 -14.76 -12.87 -17.80
C THR A 234 -14.61 -14.25 -17.17
N GLU A 235 -15.17 -14.44 -15.97
CA GLU A 235 -15.13 -15.75 -15.31
C GLU A 235 -15.86 -16.84 -16.12
N ALA A 236 -16.97 -16.48 -16.77
CA ALA A 236 -17.70 -17.38 -17.65
C ALA A 236 -16.85 -17.78 -18.87
N GLU A 237 -16.34 -16.81 -19.64
CA GLU A 237 -15.48 -17.09 -20.80
C GLU A 237 -14.25 -17.91 -20.40
N PHE A 238 -13.63 -17.66 -19.24
CA PHE A 238 -12.47 -18.44 -18.76
C PHE A 238 -12.84 -19.89 -18.46
N ARG A 239 -13.99 -20.13 -17.82
CA ARG A 239 -14.49 -21.48 -17.55
C ARG A 239 -14.74 -22.25 -18.84
N VAL A 240 -15.35 -21.59 -19.83
CA VAL A 240 -15.66 -22.18 -21.13
C VAL A 240 -14.38 -22.56 -21.89
N ILE A 241 -13.39 -21.65 -21.98
CA ILE A 241 -12.11 -21.93 -22.63
C ILE A 241 -11.40 -23.10 -21.93
N ARG A 242 -11.38 -23.10 -20.60
CA ARG A 242 -10.77 -24.17 -19.81
C ARG A 242 -11.43 -25.51 -20.09
N ARG A 243 -12.76 -25.56 -20.13
CA ARG A 243 -13.53 -26.77 -20.44
C ARG A 243 -13.18 -27.33 -21.82
N VAL A 244 -13.06 -26.47 -22.84
CA VAL A 244 -12.63 -26.88 -24.19
C VAL A 244 -11.23 -27.49 -24.18
N LEU A 245 -10.28 -26.87 -23.47
CA LEU A 245 -8.90 -27.38 -23.37
C LEU A 245 -8.82 -28.68 -22.56
N GLU A 246 -9.64 -28.85 -21.53
CA GLU A 246 -9.75 -30.08 -20.75
C GLU A 246 -10.27 -31.22 -21.63
N VAL A 247 -11.39 -31.03 -22.35
CA VAL A 247 -11.94 -32.02 -23.29
C VAL A 247 -10.93 -32.38 -24.38
N ALA A 248 -10.24 -31.39 -24.95
CA ALA A 248 -9.20 -31.63 -25.94
C ALA A 248 -8.03 -32.43 -25.35
N SER A 249 -7.64 -32.15 -24.10
CA SER A 249 -6.53 -32.85 -23.44
C SER A 249 -6.88 -34.30 -23.11
N GLU A 250 -8.10 -34.56 -22.64
CA GLU A 250 -8.58 -35.91 -22.31
C GLU A 250 -8.66 -36.80 -23.56
N ARG A 251 -9.11 -36.27 -24.70
CA ARG A 251 -9.31 -37.03 -25.94
C ARG A 251 -8.01 -37.28 -26.70
N THR A 252 -7.15 -36.27 -26.79
CA THR A 252 -5.91 -36.36 -27.59
C THR A 252 -4.72 -36.90 -26.79
N GLY A 253 -4.81 -36.89 -25.45
CA GLY A 253 -3.69 -37.19 -24.55
C GLY A 253 -2.61 -36.11 -24.52
N ILE A 254 -2.80 -34.97 -25.20
CA ILE A 254 -1.87 -33.84 -25.25
C ILE A 254 -2.26 -32.84 -24.16
N ASN A 255 -1.28 -32.35 -23.38
CA ASN A 255 -1.55 -31.37 -22.34
C ASN A 255 -1.69 -29.95 -22.92
N PHE A 256 -2.92 -29.51 -23.17
CA PHE A 256 -3.21 -28.15 -23.63
C PHE A 256 -3.30 -27.10 -22.50
N GLU A 257 -3.32 -27.53 -21.23
CA GLU A 257 -3.41 -26.62 -20.07
C GLU A 257 -2.16 -25.72 -19.95
N ALA A 258 -1.00 -26.20 -20.40
CA ALA A 258 0.22 -25.40 -20.44
C ALA A 258 0.18 -24.29 -21.50
N ALA A 259 -0.57 -24.50 -22.59
CA ALA A 259 -0.61 -23.60 -23.75
C ALA A 259 -1.42 -22.32 -23.48
N PHE A 260 -2.37 -22.36 -22.55
CA PHE A 260 -3.19 -21.20 -22.19
C PHE A 260 -3.23 -21.01 -20.68
N ARG A 261 -2.76 -19.83 -20.23
CA ARG A 261 -2.84 -19.43 -18.82
C ARG A 261 -3.50 -18.06 -18.71
N ALA A 262 -4.50 -17.98 -17.84
CA ALA A 262 -5.10 -16.73 -17.42
C ALA A 262 -5.14 -16.66 -15.90
N GLY A 263 -5.03 -15.45 -15.36
CA GLY A 263 -5.02 -15.24 -13.92
C GLY A 263 -5.69 -13.94 -13.51
N MET A 264 -5.90 -13.80 -12.20
CA MET A 264 -6.47 -12.60 -11.59
C MET A 264 -5.49 -11.90 -10.66
N GLY A 265 -5.80 -10.65 -10.36
CA GLY A 265 -5.13 -9.88 -9.32
C GLY A 265 -3.72 -9.44 -9.68
N ALA A 266 -3.01 -8.95 -8.68
CA ALA A 266 -1.64 -8.47 -8.83
C ALA A 266 -0.64 -9.59 -9.18
N SER A 267 -0.96 -10.86 -8.91
CA SER A 267 -0.08 -11.98 -9.27
C SER A 267 0.04 -12.16 -10.78
N ALA A 268 -1.09 -12.15 -11.49
CA ALA A 268 -1.12 -12.24 -12.95
C ALA A 268 -0.43 -11.04 -13.61
N VAL A 269 -0.67 -9.84 -13.08
CA VAL A 269 -0.04 -8.61 -13.56
C VAL A 269 1.48 -8.63 -13.30
N LYS A 270 1.93 -9.17 -12.17
CA LYS A 270 3.36 -9.34 -11.86
C LYS A 270 4.05 -10.27 -12.87
N GLU A 271 3.41 -11.39 -13.21
CA GLU A 271 3.92 -12.32 -14.22
C GLU A 271 4.08 -11.62 -15.58
N LEU A 272 3.05 -10.88 -16.01
CA LEU A 272 3.10 -10.11 -17.26
C LEU A 272 4.20 -9.04 -17.24
N LEU A 273 4.39 -8.34 -16.13
CA LEU A 273 5.45 -7.33 -15.98
C LEU A 273 6.85 -7.95 -15.99
N ALA A 274 7.02 -9.15 -15.42
CA ALA A 274 8.29 -9.85 -15.36
C ALA A 274 8.75 -10.37 -16.74
N LYS A 275 7.81 -10.70 -17.63
CA LYS A 275 8.09 -11.16 -19.00
C LYS A 275 8.58 -10.04 -19.95
N ILE A 276 8.45 -8.77 -19.58
CA ILE A 276 8.75 -7.66 -20.49
C ILE A 276 10.25 -7.44 -20.59
N ASN A 277 10.79 -7.63 -21.80
CA ASN A 277 12.11 -7.14 -22.15
C ASN A 277 12.06 -5.64 -22.48
N LEU A 278 12.53 -4.81 -21.55
CA LEU A 278 12.51 -3.34 -21.68
C LEU A 278 13.33 -2.82 -22.87
N GLU A 279 14.44 -3.47 -23.21
CA GLU A 279 15.28 -3.03 -24.33
C GLU A 279 14.60 -3.28 -25.66
N GLU A 280 14.04 -4.47 -25.83
CA GLU A 280 13.29 -4.84 -27.03
C GLU A 280 12.07 -3.95 -27.21
N LEU A 281 11.27 -3.76 -26.14
CA LEU A 281 10.12 -2.87 -26.16
C LEU A 281 10.53 -1.43 -26.49
N SER A 282 11.67 -0.95 -26.00
CA SER A 282 12.18 0.37 -26.37
C SER A 282 12.54 0.48 -27.86
N ARG A 283 13.08 -0.58 -28.48
CA ARG A 283 13.39 -0.60 -29.92
C ARG A 283 12.10 -0.62 -30.75
N GLN A 284 11.12 -1.43 -30.35
CA GLN A 284 9.80 -1.52 -30.99
C GLN A 284 9.06 -0.17 -30.94
N LEU A 285 8.96 0.44 -29.75
CA LEU A 285 8.30 1.73 -29.58
C LEU A 285 8.99 2.86 -30.36
N ARG A 286 10.31 2.82 -30.50
CA ARG A 286 11.04 3.80 -31.33
C ARG A 286 10.60 3.71 -32.80
N LYS A 287 10.54 2.50 -33.36
CA LYS A 287 10.04 2.27 -34.72
C LYS A 287 8.59 2.71 -34.87
N GLU A 288 7.75 2.44 -33.87
CA GLU A 288 6.33 2.84 -33.88
C GLU A 288 6.15 4.36 -33.87
N VAL A 289 6.99 5.09 -33.12
CA VAL A 289 6.98 6.56 -33.07
C VAL A 289 7.37 7.17 -34.43
N ASP A 290 8.29 6.53 -35.15
CA ASP A 290 8.74 7.00 -36.47
C ASP A 290 7.71 6.68 -37.57
N SER A 291 7.03 5.53 -37.49
CA SER A 291 6.06 5.08 -38.51
C SER A 291 4.64 5.61 -38.31
N SER A 292 4.23 5.88 -37.07
CA SER A 292 2.85 6.28 -36.75
C SER A 292 2.66 7.80 -36.74
N GLN A 293 1.44 8.27 -37.01
CA GLN A 293 1.06 9.68 -36.92
C GLN A 293 -0.10 9.90 -35.92
N GLY A 294 -0.31 11.16 -35.51
CA GLY A 294 -1.43 11.57 -34.67
C GLY A 294 -1.44 10.94 -33.26
N ALA A 295 -2.61 10.45 -32.83
CA ALA A 295 -2.83 9.93 -31.47
C ALA A 295 -2.01 8.68 -31.14
N LYS A 296 -1.78 7.79 -32.12
CA LYS A 296 -0.97 6.58 -31.96
C LYS A 296 0.49 6.93 -31.64
N LYS A 297 1.04 7.91 -32.37
CA LYS A 297 2.38 8.46 -32.10
C LYS A 297 2.47 9.04 -30.69
N LEU A 298 1.49 9.85 -30.26
CA LEU A 298 1.48 10.45 -28.93
C LEU A 298 1.45 9.39 -27.80
N ARG A 299 0.69 8.31 -27.99
CA ARG A 299 0.65 7.18 -27.05
C ARG A 299 2.00 6.46 -27.02
N ALA A 300 2.59 6.15 -28.18
CA ALA A 300 3.89 5.49 -28.27
C ALA A 300 5.01 6.33 -27.61
N ILE A 301 5.00 7.66 -27.77
CA ILE A 301 5.94 8.58 -27.09
C ILE A 301 5.82 8.46 -25.58
N LYS A 302 4.60 8.55 -25.02
CA LYS A 302 4.37 8.43 -23.57
C LYS A 302 4.80 7.06 -23.02
N ARG A 303 4.55 5.98 -23.77
CA ARG A 303 5.02 4.64 -23.41
C ARG A 303 6.54 4.56 -23.41
N MET A 304 7.18 5.08 -24.46
CA MET A 304 8.63 5.10 -24.58
C MET A 304 9.30 5.88 -23.45
N GLU A 305 8.70 6.99 -22.99
CA GLU A 305 9.19 7.77 -21.85
C GLU A 305 9.23 6.95 -20.56
N VAL A 306 8.18 6.18 -20.28
CA VAL A 306 8.14 5.29 -19.11
C VAL A 306 9.20 4.19 -19.24
N VAL A 307 9.28 3.50 -20.38
CA VAL A 307 10.27 2.44 -20.63
C VAL A 307 11.71 2.96 -20.47
N ARG A 308 12.02 4.13 -21.04
CA ARG A 308 13.33 4.78 -20.87
C ARG A 308 13.62 5.14 -19.42
N SER A 309 12.60 5.54 -18.66
CA SER A 309 12.75 5.87 -17.23
C SER A 309 13.13 4.63 -16.41
N PHE A 310 12.55 3.46 -16.70
CA PHE A 310 12.95 2.19 -16.08
C PHE A 310 14.37 1.78 -16.46
N LEU A 311 14.75 1.90 -17.74
CA LEU A 311 16.11 1.59 -18.21
C LEU A 311 17.17 2.48 -17.53
N ARG A 312 16.91 3.80 -17.44
CA ARG A 312 17.84 4.76 -16.80
C ARG A 312 17.98 4.53 -15.30
N SER A 313 16.88 4.21 -14.63
CA SER A 313 16.87 3.96 -13.18
C SER A 313 17.34 2.56 -12.79
N ARG A 314 17.59 1.68 -13.77
CA ARG A 314 17.89 0.25 -13.57
C ARG A 314 16.85 -0.46 -12.67
N SER A 315 15.62 0.02 -12.69
CA SER A 315 14.51 -0.54 -11.91
C SER A 315 13.76 -1.56 -12.76
N ARG A 316 13.19 -2.59 -12.11
CA ARG A 316 12.35 -3.58 -12.80
C ARG A 316 10.87 -3.19 -12.70
N PRO A 317 10.05 -3.38 -13.76
CA PRO A 317 8.63 -3.04 -13.73
C PRO A 317 7.83 -3.83 -12.69
N GLU A 318 8.22 -5.09 -12.43
CA GLU A 318 7.56 -5.96 -11.44
C GLU A 318 7.64 -5.41 -10.01
N TRP A 319 8.58 -4.51 -9.69
CA TRP A 319 8.68 -3.86 -8.37
C TRP A 319 7.53 -2.87 -8.09
N MET A 320 6.70 -2.56 -9.09
CA MET A 320 5.42 -1.88 -8.86
C MET A 320 4.40 -2.76 -8.13
N ILE A 321 4.65 -4.07 -8.06
CA ILE A 321 3.89 -5.04 -7.27
C ILE A 321 4.68 -5.37 -6.01
N LEU A 322 4.03 -5.20 -4.86
CA LEU A 322 4.58 -5.42 -3.54
C LEU A 322 4.29 -6.84 -3.08
N ASP A 323 5.35 -7.61 -2.79
CA ASP A 323 5.25 -8.82 -1.96
C ASP A 323 5.42 -8.49 -0.47
N VAL A 324 6.09 -7.36 -0.19
CA VAL A 324 6.47 -6.93 1.14
C VAL A 324 6.08 -5.48 1.34
N VAL A 325 5.42 -5.18 2.47
CA VAL A 325 5.04 -3.80 2.83
C VAL A 325 5.94 -3.31 3.97
N PRO A 326 6.67 -2.18 3.80
CA PRO A 326 7.46 -1.60 4.88
C PRO A 326 6.57 -1.00 5.97
N VAL A 327 6.99 -1.18 7.23
CA VAL A 327 6.34 -0.61 8.41
C VAL A 327 7.20 0.52 8.95
N ILE A 328 6.64 1.73 8.94
CA ILE A 328 7.33 2.93 9.44
C ILE A 328 7.68 2.79 10.94
N PRO A 329 8.80 3.38 11.41
CA PRO A 329 9.21 3.31 12.81
C PRO A 329 8.13 3.84 13.78
N PRO A 330 7.93 3.21 14.96
CA PRO A 330 6.87 3.54 15.91
C PRO A 330 6.84 5.00 16.38
N GLU A 331 7.99 5.65 16.56
CA GLU A 331 8.06 7.06 16.98
C GLU A 331 7.48 8.03 15.93
N LEU A 332 7.36 7.60 14.68
CA LEU A 332 6.70 8.37 13.61
C LEU A 332 5.19 8.12 13.55
N ARG A 333 4.68 7.17 14.34
CA ARG A 333 3.27 6.79 14.49
C ARG A 333 2.90 6.49 15.96
N PRO A 334 3.12 7.45 16.88
CA PRO A 334 3.06 7.20 18.31
C PRO A 334 1.66 6.82 18.79
N ILE A 335 1.63 6.14 19.94
CA ILE A 335 0.46 5.97 20.80
C ILE A 335 0.73 6.76 22.08
N VAL A 336 -0.17 7.68 22.42
CA VAL A 336 -0.02 8.57 23.57
C VAL A 336 -1.19 8.35 24.50
N GLN A 337 -0.90 8.20 25.79
CA GLN A 337 -1.92 8.16 26.82
C GLN A 337 -2.38 9.59 27.12
N LEU A 338 -3.69 9.81 27.12
CA LEU A 338 -4.32 11.06 27.52
C LEU A 338 -4.69 11.00 29.00
N ASP A 339 -4.90 12.18 29.59
CA ASP A 339 -5.44 12.31 30.93
C ASP A 339 -6.81 11.61 31.01
N GLY A 340 -6.97 10.73 32.00
CA GLY A 340 -8.14 9.85 32.13
C GLY A 340 -7.98 8.45 31.52
N GLY A 341 -6.76 8.00 31.21
CA GLY A 341 -6.48 6.60 30.85
C GLY A 341 -6.87 6.20 29.42
N ARG A 342 -7.35 7.15 28.61
CA ARG A 342 -7.64 6.96 27.19
C ARG A 342 -6.35 6.98 26.37
N PHE A 343 -6.37 6.33 25.21
CA PHE A 343 -5.24 6.34 24.26
C PHE A 343 -5.60 7.09 22.99
N ALA A 344 -4.69 7.96 22.57
CA ALA A 344 -4.67 8.57 21.25
C ALA A 344 -3.67 7.81 20.37
N THR A 345 -4.14 7.26 19.25
CA THR A 345 -3.31 6.52 18.30
C THR A 345 -3.20 7.27 16.98
N SER A 346 -2.04 7.19 16.33
CA SER A 346 -1.92 7.59 14.93
C SER A 346 -2.80 6.72 14.01
N ASP A 347 -3.50 7.35 13.06
CA ASP A 347 -4.32 6.70 12.02
C ASP A 347 -3.57 5.59 11.26
N LEU A 348 -2.25 5.73 11.08
CA LEU A 348 -1.42 4.72 10.42
C LEU A 348 -1.47 3.37 11.13
N ASN A 349 -1.56 3.35 12.46
CA ASN A 349 -1.61 2.10 13.21
C ASN A 349 -2.88 1.31 12.88
N ASP A 350 -4.01 1.98 12.65
CA ASP A 350 -5.25 1.32 12.25
C ASP A 350 -5.18 0.79 10.82
N LEU A 351 -4.54 1.53 9.90
CA LEU A 351 -4.32 1.08 8.53
C LEU A 351 -3.39 -0.14 8.47
N TYR A 352 -2.27 -0.12 9.20
CA TYR A 352 -1.39 -1.30 9.32
C TYR A 352 -2.10 -2.48 9.97
N ARG A 353 -2.87 -2.26 11.05
CA ARG A 353 -3.63 -3.30 11.73
C ARG A 353 -4.62 -3.99 10.79
N ARG A 354 -5.31 -3.22 9.94
CA ARG A 354 -6.21 -3.76 8.91
C ARG A 354 -5.46 -4.66 7.93
N ILE A 355 -4.29 -4.25 7.42
CA ILE A 355 -3.47 -5.08 6.52
C ILE A 355 -3.06 -6.39 7.21
N ILE A 356 -2.53 -6.31 8.44
CA ILE A 356 -2.08 -7.51 9.17
C ILE A 356 -3.24 -8.48 9.42
N ASN A 357 -4.40 -7.97 9.81
CA ASN A 357 -5.60 -8.80 10.01
C ASN A 357 -6.04 -9.51 8.73
N ARG A 358 -6.11 -8.79 7.61
CA ARG A 358 -6.47 -9.36 6.29
C ARG A 358 -5.44 -10.37 5.81
N ASN A 359 -4.16 -10.05 5.96
CA ASN A 359 -3.06 -10.93 5.58
C ASN A 359 -3.07 -12.24 6.39
N ASN A 360 -3.23 -12.15 7.72
CA ASN A 360 -3.30 -13.32 8.59
C ASN A 360 -4.56 -14.16 8.33
N ARG A 361 -5.69 -13.52 8.03
CA ARG A 361 -6.92 -14.21 7.62
C ARG A 361 -6.72 -14.95 6.29
N LEU A 362 -6.10 -14.31 5.31
CA LEU A 362 -5.78 -14.93 4.02
C LEU A 362 -4.85 -16.15 4.19
N LYS A 363 -3.81 -16.05 5.02
CA LYS A 363 -2.94 -17.20 5.35
C LYS A 363 -3.74 -18.39 5.91
N LYS A 364 -4.65 -18.14 6.86
CA LYS A 364 -5.51 -19.17 7.47
C LYS A 364 -6.48 -19.79 6.47
N ILE A 365 -7.18 -18.98 5.69
CA ILE A 365 -8.16 -19.44 4.69
C ILE A 365 -7.48 -20.29 3.61
N THR A 366 -6.27 -19.90 3.20
CA THR A 366 -5.46 -20.65 2.22
C THR A 366 -5.02 -22.01 2.80
N GLN A 367 -4.63 -22.08 4.08
CA GLN A 367 -4.27 -23.33 4.76
C GLN A 367 -5.45 -24.31 4.84
N ILE A 368 -6.67 -23.80 5.02
CA ILE A 368 -7.90 -24.61 5.08
C ILE A 368 -8.37 -25.04 3.67
N ARG A 369 -7.68 -24.62 2.59
CA ARG A 369 -8.06 -24.88 1.20
C ARG A 369 -9.49 -24.45 0.88
N ALA A 370 -9.89 -23.27 1.36
CA ALA A 370 -11.21 -22.72 1.05
C ALA A 370 -11.39 -22.47 -0.46
N PRO A 371 -12.64 -22.42 -0.96
CA PRO A 371 -12.92 -22.12 -2.37
C PRO A 371 -12.26 -20.84 -2.88
N GLU A 372 -11.87 -20.84 -4.17
CA GLU A 372 -11.15 -19.73 -4.80
C GLU A 372 -11.88 -18.39 -4.72
N SER A 373 -13.21 -18.39 -4.78
CA SER A 373 -14.03 -17.18 -4.65
C SER A 373 -13.80 -16.46 -3.30
N ILE A 374 -13.68 -17.21 -2.21
CA ILE A 374 -13.40 -16.68 -0.87
C ILE A 374 -11.97 -16.16 -0.79
N ILE A 375 -11.01 -16.90 -1.35
CA ILE A 375 -9.61 -16.50 -1.41
C ILE A 375 -9.46 -15.20 -2.21
N ASN A 376 -10.10 -15.10 -3.38
CA ASN A 376 -10.06 -13.93 -4.26
C ASN A 376 -10.73 -12.72 -3.60
N HIS A 377 -11.83 -12.93 -2.89
CA HIS A 377 -12.45 -11.87 -2.10
C HIS A 377 -11.51 -11.33 -1.00
N GLU A 378 -10.81 -12.21 -0.25
CA GLU A 378 -9.88 -11.78 0.79
C GLU A 378 -8.61 -11.14 0.21
N LYS A 379 -8.10 -11.63 -0.94
CA LYS A 379 -7.01 -10.97 -1.69
C LYS A 379 -7.40 -9.57 -2.16
N ARG A 380 -8.63 -9.39 -2.67
CA ARG A 380 -9.18 -8.07 -3.01
C ARG A 380 -9.18 -7.16 -1.78
N LEU A 381 -9.72 -7.61 -0.65
CA LEU A 381 -9.73 -6.82 0.58
C LEU A 381 -8.32 -6.48 1.10
N LEU A 382 -7.34 -7.35 0.88
CA LEU A 382 -5.93 -7.08 1.20
C LEU A 382 -5.35 -5.97 0.31
N GLN A 383 -5.58 -6.04 -1.01
CA GLN A 383 -5.23 -4.96 -1.95
C GLN A 383 -5.87 -3.64 -1.50
N GLU A 384 -7.15 -3.66 -1.13
CA GLU A 384 -7.84 -2.46 -0.67
C GLU A 384 -7.26 -1.87 0.61
N ALA A 385 -6.81 -2.72 1.54
CA ALA A 385 -6.19 -2.28 2.79
C ALA A 385 -4.82 -1.62 2.54
N VAL A 386 -4.01 -2.16 1.62
CA VAL A 386 -2.72 -1.57 1.23
C VAL A 386 -2.91 -0.26 0.48
N ASP A 387 -3.92 -0.17 -0.41
CA ASP A 387 -4.27 1.09 -1.06
C ASP A 387 -4.56 2.18 -0.03
N ALA A 388 -5.35 1.85 1.00
CA ALA A 388 -5.73 2.80 2.05
C ALA A 388 -4.52 3.23 2.90
N LEU A 389 -3.55 2.34 3.16
CA LEU A 389 -2.30 2.72 3.83
C LEU A 389 -1.50 3.73 3.01
N ILE A 390 -1.37 3.49 1.70
CA ILE A 390 -0.53 4.31 0.82
C ILE A 390 -1.22 5.62 0.47
N ASP A 391 -2.45 5.59 -0.03
CA ASP A 391 -3.20 6.77 -0.49
C ASP A 391 -4.72 6.56 -0.31
N ASN A 392 -5.21 6.77 0.91
CA ASN A 392 -6.63 6.63 1.26
C ASN A 392 -7.51 7.68 0.56
N GLY A 393 -7.00 8.90 0.40
CA GLY A 393 -7.74 10.03 -0.15
C GLY A 393 -8.11 9.89 -1.62
N ARG A 394 -7.41 9.05 -2.38
CA ARG A 394 -7.71 8.78 -3.80
C ARG A 394 -8.86 7.80 -4.01
N ARG A 395 -9.35 7.14 -2.96
CA ARG A 395 -10.48 6.21 -3.04
C ARG A 395 -11.80 6.98 -3.09
N PRO A 396 -12.77 6.55 -3.93
CA PRO A 396 -14.12 7.14 -3.91
C PRO A 396 -14.79 7.04 -2.53
N ARG A 397 -14.55 5.94 -1.83
CA ARG A 397 -14.99 5.71 -0.45
C ARG A 397 -13.75 5.47 0.42
N PRO A 398 -13.24 6.49 1.11
CA PRO A 398 -12.06 6.34 1.96
C PRO A 398 -12.40 5.51 3.20
N VAL A 399 -11.38 4.83 3.74
CA VAL A 399 -11.50 4.12 5.02
C VAL A 399 -11.64 5.15 6.13
N THR A 400 -12.73 5.05 6.91
CA THR A 400 -13.04 5.95 8.01
C THR A 400 -12.74 5.30 9.37
N GLY A 401 -12.41 6.15 10.35
CA GLY A 401 -12.30 5.78 11.77
C GLY A 401 -13.63 5.93 12.52
N SER A 402 -13.59 5.83 13.85
CA SER A 402 -14.77 5.82 14.72
C SER A 402 -15.67 7.06 14.61
N ASN A 403 -15.14 8.20 14.15
CA ASN A 403 -15.90 9.45 14.00
C ASN A 403 -16.30 9.73 12.54
N ASN A 404 -16.40 8.70 11.69
CA ASN A 404 -16.61 8.82 10.24
C ASN A 404 -15.58 9.72 9.50
N ARG A 405 -14.52 10.15 10.18
CA ARG A 405 -13.40 10.88 9.59
C ARG A 405 -12.56 9.93 8.74
N PRO A 406 -12.16 10.30 7.51
CA PRO A 406 -11.20 9.51 6.75
C PRO A 406 -9.87 9.43 7.49
N LEU A 407 -9.30 8.23 7.55
CA LEU A 407 -7.99 8.00 8.14
C LEU A 407 -6.91 8.60 7.24
N LYS A 408 -5.92 9.28 7.84
CA LYS A 408 -4.78 9.84 7.11
C LYS A 408 -3.80 8.74 6.68
N SER A 409 -3.52 8.67 5.38
CA SER A 409 -2.57 7.73 4.78
C SER A 409 -1.13 8.26 4.77
N LEU A 410 -0.18 7.42 4.33
CA LEU A 410 1.23 7.83 4.14
C LEU A 410 1.35 8.99 3.15
N SER A 411 0.58 8.98 2.06
CA SER A 411 0.53 10.08 1.09
C SER A 411 0.03 11.39 1.71
N ASP A 412 -1.00 11.32 2.56
CA ASP A 412 -1.57 12.50 3.22
C ASP A 412 -0.59 13.13 4.21
N MET A 413 0.32 12.34 4.78
CA MET A 413 1.39 12.88 5.62
C MET A 413 2.41 13.69 4.82
N LEU A 414 2.51 13.49 3.50
CA LEU A 414 3.45 14.21 2.65
C LEU A 414 2.80 15.41 1.95
N LYS A 415 1.52 15.29 1.56
CA LYS A 415 0.79 16.28 0.76
C LYS A 415 0.09 17.35 1.61
N GLY A 416 -0.27 18.46 0.96
CA GLY A 416 -1.10 19.52 1.55
C GLY A 416 -0.35 20.50 2.45
N LYS A 417 -1.08 21.49 2.99
CA LYS A 417 -0.53 22.53 3.89
C LYS A 417 0.01 21.93 5.20
N GLU A 418 -0.69 20.92 5.71
CA GLU A 418 -0.36 20.18 6.93
C GLU A 418 0.64 19.03 6.69
N GLY A 419 1.06 18.79 5.45
CA GLY A 419 2.01 17.75 5.10
C GLY A 419 3.44 18.08 5.53
N ARG A 420 4.27 17.04 5.65
CA ARG A 420 5.65 17.14 6.16
C ARG A 420 6.51 18.14 5.39
N PHE A 421 6.40 18.20 4.05
CA PHE A 421 7.21 19.13 3.25
C PHE A 421 6.92 20.59 3.60
N ARG A 422 5.65 20.99 3.62
CA ARG A 422 5.27 22.40 3.85
C ARG A 422 5.34 22.82 5.31
N LYS A 423 4.86 21.96 6.22
CA LYS A 423 4.73 22.30 7.65
C LYS A 423 5.98 22.03 8.47
N ASN A 424 6.79 21.05 8.09
CA ASN A 424 7.91 20.59 8.93
C ASN A 424 9.28 20.73 8.27
N LEU A 425 9.38 20.88 6.95
CA LEU A 425 10.67 21.06 6.27
C LEU A 425 10.89 22.51 5.86
N LEU A 426 9.96 23.13 5.13
CA LEU A 426 10.08 24.52 4.67
C LEU A 426 9.94 25.56 5.79
N GLY A 427 9.15 25.25 6.83
CA GLY A 427 9.03 26.05 8.03
C GLY A 427 9.08 25.16 9.26
N LYS A 428 9.71 25.63 10.33
CA LYS A 428 9.78 24.94 11.62
C LYS A 428 9.56 25.94 12.74
N ARG A 429 9.10 25.43 13.88
CA ARG A 429 9.20 26.17 15.14
C ARG A 429 10.68 26.24 15.51
N VAL A 430 11.10 27.40 15.99
CA VAL A 430 12.48 27.67 16.36
C VAL A 430 12.52 28.04 17.84
N ASP A 431 13.53 27.53 18.53
CA ASP A 431 13.85 27.98 19.89
C ASP A 431 14.42 29.41 19.84
N TYR A 432 14.52 30.08 20.99
CA TYR A 432 15.00 31.46 21.10
C TYR A 432 14.17 32.44 20.25
N SER A 433 12.85 32.31 20.30
CA SER A 433 11.91 33.22 19.64
C SER A 433 10.81 33.67 20.59
N GLY A 434 10.33 34.91 20.40
CA GLY A 434 9.28 35.53 21.20
C GLY A 434 8.20 36.19 20.33
N ARG A 435 7.08 36.54 20.94
CA ARG A 435 6.00 37.31 20.27
C ARG A 435 5.41 38.30 21.28
N SER A 436 5.33 39.56 20.90
CA SER A 436 4.65 40.61 21.65
C SER A 436 3.82 41.51 20.73
N VAL A 437 3.02 42.38 21.35
CA VAL A 437 2.36 43.50 20.66
C VAL A 437 3.41 44.57 20.38
N ILE A 438 3.31 45.20 19.20
CA ILE A 438 4.19 46.31 18.82
C ILE A 438 3.56 47.65 19.23
N VAL A 439 4.39 48.54 19.77
CA VAL A 439 4.05 49.92 20.12
C VAL A 439 5.06 50.85 19.43
N VAL A 440 4.63 52.05 19.06
CA VAL A 440 5.53 53.05 18.46
C VAL A 440 6.46 53.62 19.55
N GLY A 441 7.77 53.64 19.30
CA GLY A 441 8.78 54.25 20.17
C GLY A 441 9.52 55.36 19.43
N PRO A 442 9.01 56.60 19.42
CA PRO A 442 9.61 57.73 18.69
C PRO A 442 11.05 58.08 19.10
N GLU A 443 11.44 57.70 20.31
CA GLU A 443 12.77 57.91 20.90
C GLU A 443 13.86 56.97 20.36
N LEU A 444 13.47 55.88 19.68
CA LEU A 444 14.39 54.87 19.17
C LEU A 444 15.03 55.30 17.84
N LYS A 445 16.31 54.97 17.65
CA LYS A 445 16.99 55.15 16.37
C LYS A 445 16.54 54.09 15.35
N LEU A 446 16.79 54.34 14.06
CA LEU A 446 16.38 53.44 12.97
C LEU A 446 16.90 52.00 13.11
N HIS A 447 18.08 51.80 13.71
CA HIS A 447 18.67 50.48 13.94
C HIS A 447 18.26 49.85 15.27
N GLN A 448 17.43 50.51 16.09
CA GLN A 448 17.09 50.07 17.45
C GLN A 448 15.65 49.55 17.53
N CYS A 449 15.40 48.66 18.48
CA CYS A 449 14.06 48.27 18.88
C CYS A 449 13.93 48.16 20.41
N GLY A 450 12.75 48.48 20.95
CA GLY A 450 12.45 48.22 22.36
C GLY A 450 12.13 46.74 22.58
N LEU A 451 12.82 46.10 23.53
CA LEU A 451 12.57 44.72 23.94
C LEU A 451 12.22 44.67 25.43
N PRO A 452 11.04 44.15 25.81
CA PRO A 452 10.67 44.03 27.23
C PRO A 452 11.69 43.19 28.01
N LYS A 453 12.08 43.69 29.18
CA LYS A 453 13.05 43.05 30.08
C LYS A 453 12.81 41.55 30.30
N GLU A 454 11.57 41.16 30.59
CA GLU A 454 11.22 39.74 30.80
C GLU A 454 11.40 38.88 29.55
N MET A 455 11.06 39.43 28.37
CA MET A 455 11.22 38.72 27.10
C MET A 455 12.70 38.55 26.77
N ALA A 456 13.49 39.60 26.97
CA ALA A 456 14.93 39.56 26.77
C ALA A 456 15.58 38.51 27.68
N LEU A 457 15.18 38.46 28.96
CA LEU A 457 15.72 37.49 29.92
C LEU A 457 15.53 36.03 29.47
N GLU A 458 14.36 35.67 28.93
CA GLU A 458 14.12 34.30 28.45
C GLU A 458 14.83 34.01 27.12
N LEU A 459 14.90 34.97 26.20
CA LEU A 459 15.62 34.81 24.93
C LEU A 459 17.13 34.62 25.13
N PHE A 460 17.72 35.41 26.02
CA PHE A 460 19.16 35.42 26.27
C PHE A 460 19.57 34.56 27.48
N LYS A 461 18.64 33.78 28.05
CA LYS A 461 18.83 32.99 29.28
C LYS A 461 20.17 32.23 29.35
N PRO A 462 20.62 31.49 28.31
CA PRO A 462 21.91 30.78 28.38
C PRO A 462 23.12 31.72 28.47
N PHE A 463 23.06 32.89 27.82
CA PHE A 463 24.13 33.89 27.83
C PHE A 463 24.20 34.60 29.18
N VAL A 464 23.05 34.97 29.75
CA VAL A 464 22.98 35.54 31.11
C VAL A 464 23.50 34.55 32.15
N MET A 465 23.14 33.25 32.04
CA MET A 465 23.68 32.21 32.91
C MET A 465 25.20 32.09 32.84
N LYS A 466 25.78 32.28 31.64
CA LYS A 466 27.23 32.29 31.44
C LYS A 466 27.86 33.53 32.07
N MET A 467 27.30 34.71 31.82
CA MET A 467 27.79 35.98 32.35
C MET A 467 27.81 36.02 33.88
N LEU A 468 26.74 35.55 34.53
CA LEU A 468 26.66 35.46 36.01
C LEU A 468 27.73 34.54 36.62
N VAL A 469 28.25 33.58 35.86
CA VAL A 469 29.35 32.72 36.31
C VAL A 469 30.70 33.40 36.06
N GLU A 470 30.87 34.07 34.91
CA GLU A 470 32.11 34.79 34.56
C GLU A 470 32.39 35.98 35.47
N GLN A 471 31.34 36.72 35.85
CA GLN A 471 31.43 37.84 36.79
C GLN A 471 31.53 37.40 38.27
N GLY A 472 31.50 36.10 38.54
CA GLY A 472 31.70 35.55 39.89
C GLY A 472 30.48 35.61 40.82
N TYR A 473 29.30 36.06 40.36
CA TYR A 473 28.06 36.04 41.15
C TYR A 473 27.64 34.62 41.54
N THR A 474 27.97 33.62 40.71
CA THR A 474 27.77 32.20 41.05
C THR A 474 28.89 31.32 40.53
N SER A 475 29.14 30.20 41.21
CA SER A 475 30.08 29.17 40.75
C SER A 475 29.45 28.11 39.84
N ASN A 476 28.12 27.97 39.86
CA ASN A 476 27.42 26.87 39.19
C ASN A 476 26.32 27.37 38.24
N ILE A 477 26.26 26.80 37.05
CA ILE A 477 25.21 27.09 36.05
C ILE A 477 23.80 26.80 36.61
N LYS A 478 23.65 25.78 37.46
CA LYS A 478 22.36 25.45 38.10
C LYS A 478 21.90 26.54 39.08
N THR A 479 22.82 27.16 39.81
CA THR A 479 22.48 28.26 40.73
C THR A 479 22.19 29.53 39.95
N ALA A 480 22.94 29.81 38.88
CA ALA A 480 22.65 30.90 37.96
C ALA A 480 21.22 30.80 37.38
N LYS A 481 20.81 29.60 36.93
CA LYS A 481 19.43 29.37 36.48
C LYS A 481 18.39 29.70 37.56
N ARG A 482 18.62 29.29 38.82
CA ARG A 482 17.71 29.62 39.93
C ARG A 482 17.67 31.11 40.26
N MET A 483 18.77 31.83 40.04
CA MET A 483 18.80 33.30 40.22
C MET A 483 17.96 34.00 39.16
N ILE A 484 18.05 33.55 37.91
CA ILE A 484 17.20 34.03 36.80
C ILE A 484 15.73 33.71 37.06
N ASP A 485 15.41 32.47 37.42
CA ASP A 485 14.02 32.05 37.71
C ASP A 485 13.41 32.81 38.92
N ARG A 486 14.26 33.40 39.80
CA ARG A 486 13.86 34.24 40.94
C ARG A 486 13.93 35.74 40.66
N MET A 487 14.34 36.15 39.45
CA MET A 487 14.48 37.54 39.02
C MET A 487 15.27 38.41 40.01
N ARG A 488 16.44 37.95 40.45
CA ARG A 488 17.31 38.78 41.31
C ARG A 488 17.86 40.00 40.57
N GLU A 489 18.26 41.03 41.31
CA GLU A 489 18.69 42.31 40.74
C GLU A 489 19.95 42.19 39.87
N GLU A 490 20.92 41.36 40.27
CA GLU A 490 22.20 41.20 39.56
C GLU A 490 22.02 40.59 38.16
N VAL A 491 20.86 39.98 37.90
CA VAL A 491 20.50 39.41 36.60
C VAL A 491 20.27 40.51 35.55
N TRP A 492 19.78 41.68 35.96
CA TRP A 492 19.48 42.78 35.05
C TRP A 492 20.75 43.44 34.50
N ASP A 493 21.75 43.64 35.36
CA ASP A 493 23.05 44.18 34.95
C ASP A 493 23.75 43.23 33.96
N ALA A 494 23.73 41.93 34.26
CA ALA A 494 24.26 40.89 33.38
C ALA A 494 23.48 40.81 32.05
N LEU A 495 22.18 41.04 32.06
CA LEU A 495 21.35 41.06 30.85
C LEU A 495 21.67 42.26 29.95
N GLU A 496 21.87 43.44 30.52
CA GLU A 496 22.21 44.65 29.75
C GLU A 496 23.56 44.51 29.05
N GLU A 497 24.55 43.90 29.70
CA GLU A 497 25.85 43.62 29.09
C GLU A 497 25.75 42.60 27.95
N VAL A 498 24.95 41.54 28.12
CA VAL A 498 24.76 40.49 27.10
C VAL A 498 24.05 40.99 25.84
N ILE A 499 23.18 41.99 25.98
CA ILE A 499 22.37 42.53 24.87
C ILE A 499 23.14 43.51 23.99
N ARG A 500 24.17 44.16 24.55
CA ARG A 500 24.96 45.17 23.82
C ARG A 500 25.56 44.57 22.55
N GLU A 501 25.37 45.26 21.41
CA GLU A 501 25.85 44.84 20.08
C GLU A 501 25.35 43.45 19.61
N HIS A 502 24.29 42.90 20.25
CA HIS A 502 23.70 41.61 19.86
C HIS A 502 22.36 41.82 19.14
N PRO A 503 22.33 41.84 17.79
CA PRO A 503 21.11 42.15 17.06
C PRO A 503 20.05 41.05 17.20
N GLY A 504 18.81 41.47 17.40
CA GLY A 504 17.62 40.62 17.32
C GLY A 504 16.93 40.75 15.96
N LEU A 505 16.24 39.70 15.51
CA LEU A 505 15.43 39.73 14.29
C LEU A 505 13.94 39.96 14.63
N LEU A 506 13.36 41.02 14.09
CA LEU A 506 11.92 41.28 14.17
C LEU A 506 11.22 40.83 12.89
N ASN A 507 10.05 40.20 13.03
CA ASN A 507 9.23 39.74 11.92
C ASN A 507 7.74 40.05 12.16
N ARG A 508 7.04 40.54 11.12
CA ARG A 508 5.59 40.71 11.12
C ARG A 508 4.95 39.87 10.01
N ALA A 509 4.13 38.89 10.40
CA ALA A 509 3.38 38.09 9.45
C ALA A 509 2.17 38.88 8.87
N PRO A 510 1.82 38.72 7.58
CA PRO A 510 2.49 37.88 6.58
C PRO A 510 3.78 38.51 6.01
N THR A 511 4.85 37.71 5.90
CA THR A 511 6.13 38.15 5.33
C THR A 511 6.07 38.10 3.79
N LEU A 512 5.71 39.21 3.15
CA LEU A 512 5.53 39.29 1.68
C LEU A 512 6.85 39.42 0.91
N HIS A 513 7.85 40.06 1.50
CA HIS A 513 9.16 40.32 0.91
C HIS A 513 10.25 40.34 1.99
N ARG A 514 11.52 40.38 1.58
CA ARG A 514 12.68 40.35 2.50
C ARG A 514 12.61 41.36 3.65
N LEU A 515 12.07 42.57 3.43
CA LEU A 515 11.97 43.62 4.45
C LEU A 515 10.95 43.33 5.56
N GLY A 516 10.18 42.24 5.47
CA GLY A 516 9.30 41.80 6.56
C GLY A 516 10.06 41.19 7.74
N ILE A 517 11.35 40.87 7.55
CA ILE A 517 12.29 40.49 8.61
C ILE A 517 13.45 41.49 8.58
N GLN A 518 13.71 42.14 9.71
CA GLN A 518 14.79 43.12 9.84
C GLN A 518 15.52 42.91 11.16
N ALA A 519 16.82 43.23 11.15
CA ALA A 519 17.67 43.17 12.32
C ALA A 519 17.68 44.53 13.03
N PHE A 520 17.57 44.50 14.36
CA PHE A 520 17.62 45.68 15.21
C PHE A 520 18.46 45.38 16.46
N GLU A 521 19.12 46.40 16.97
CA GLU A 521 19.77 46.37 18.27
C GLU A 521 18.70 46.51 19.37
N PRO A 522 18.57 45.53 20.29
CA PRO A 522 17.58 45.60 21.35
C PRO A 522 17.99 46.60 22.42
N VAL A 523 17.07 47.49 22.78
CA VAL A 523 17.16 48.37 23.95
C VAL A 523 16.14 47.87 24.97
N LEU A 524 16.57 47.62 26.20
CA LEU A 524 15.70 47.13 27.26
C LEU A 524 14.66 48.20 27.63
N VAL A 525 13.38 47.83 27.59
CA VAL A 525 12.23 48.67 27.97
C VAL A 525 11.37 48.04 29.05
#